data_AF-A0A7U9R4V1-F1
#
_entry.id   AF-A0A7U9R4V1-F1
#
_cell.length_a   1.000
_cell.length_b   1.000
_cell.length_c   1.000
_cell.angle_alpha   90.00
_cell.angle_beta   90.00
_cell.angle_gamma   90.00
#
_symmetry.space_group_name_H-M   'P 1'
#
loop_
_entity.id
_entity.type
_entity.pdbx_description
1 polymer ?
#
loop_
_entity_poly.entity_id
_entity_poly.type
_entity_poly.pdbx_seq_one_letter_code
_entity_poly.pdbx_strand_id
1 'polypeptide(L)'
;MDSKLKRICILGSMGVILLVAVLVLYANPAPRGGGQGTGQPTPKPQSQDIIYDEYGQRIGSDLSAFLEDATFFNPEENTWLEQKLEEQSRLSLVVTSVERDLRIQVVDYQGKPVEGQSFLVELGDQGEYRDLDQDGVLYIGGLSSGEYYVSLQEVEGYKVPVNPTRVQVKDKVEYVFIDDISLLMKTEEDIDAQAEDTGVQEAEEDSDKSEIKKLQTPTSNTTVGIDVSKWNREIDWEKVKAAGVDFAIIRAGYRGSSTGSLVVDPYFVANIKGASMAGVKVGVYFFTQAIDEVEAVEEASMVLELVREYNLDYPIFIDTEGAGGNGRADGLSVEERTLVCEAFCRTVENAGGEAGVYASRNWYYNRIDTGRLENYCIWLAEYRSVPLYEGFYHMWQYTSKGKIDGIEGNVDMNISYMGR
;
A
#
# COMPACT_ATOMS: atom_id res chain seq x y z
N MET A 1 -36.19 36.79 3.14
CA MET A 1 -36.08 37.05 1.69
C MET A 1 -37.44 37.41 1.14
N ASP A 2 -37.54 38.57 0.51
CA ASP A 2 -38.77 39.13 -0.05
C ASP A 2 -39.37 38.20 -1.14
N SER A 3 -40.69 38.05 -1.13
CA SER A 3 -41.47 37.17 -2.02
C SER A 3 -41.24 37.47 -3.50
N LYS A 4 -40.92 38.72 -3.82
CA LYS A 4 -40.55 39.15 -5.17
C LYS A 4 -39.20 38.60 -5.62
N LEU A 5 -38.23 38.47 -4.71
CA LEU A 5 -36.89 37.95 -5.03
C LEU A 5 -36.93 36.45 -5.38
N LYS A 6 -37.75 35.66 -4.67
CA LYS A 6 -37.92 34.23 -4.96
C LYS A 6 -38.56 33.99 -6.34
N ARG A 7 -39.54 34.79 -6.74
CA ARG A 7 -40.17 34.68 -8.07
C ARG A 7 -39.20 35.07 -9.19
N ILE A 8 -38.33 36.06 -8.97
CA ILE A 8 -37.30 36.46 -9.95
C ILE A 8 -36.23 35.36 -10.09
N CYS A 9 -35.79 34.72 -9.01
CA CYS A 9 -34.86 33.59 -9.09
C CYS A 9 -35.43 32.39 -9.83
N ILE A 10 -36.72 32.04 -9.61
CA ILE A 10 -37.37 30.92 -10.28
C ILE A 10 -37.57 31.20 -11.78
N LEU A 11 -37.96 32.42 -12.15
CA LEU A 11 -38.07 32.81 -13.55
C LEU A 11 -36.70 32.86 -14.24
N GLY A 12 -35.66 33.28 -13.52
CA GLY A 12 -34.27 33.23 -13.98
C GLY A 12 -33.78 31.82 -14.26
N SER A 13 -34.03 30.87 -13.34
CA SER A 13 -33.60 29.48 -13.52
C SER A 13 -34.36 28.77 -14.65
N MET A 14 -35.66 29.04 -14.82
CA MET A 14 -36.43 28.52 -15.96
C MET A 14 -35.92 29.08 -17.30
N GLY A 15 -35.50 30.34 -17.34
CA GLY A 15 -34.88 30.94 -18.54
C GLY A 15 -33.58 30.27 -18.95
N VAL A 16 -32.72 29.91 -17.98
CA VAL A 16 -31.45 29.21 -18.23
C VAL A 16 -31.69 27.80 -18.76
N ILE A 17 -32.64 27.05 -18.18
CA ILE A 17 -32.99 25.70 -18.63
C ILE A 17 -33.48 25.70 -20.07
N LEU A 18 -34.32 26.68 -20.43
CA LEU A 18 -34.88 26.78 -21.78
C LEU A 18 -33.80 27.18 -22.81
N LEU A 19 -32.82 27.99 -22.41
CA LEU A 19 -31.69 28.38 -23.24
C LEU A 19 -30.72 27.21 -23.49
N VAL A 20 -30.48 26.37 -22.47
CA VAL A 20 -29.71 25.13 -22.61
C VAL A 20 -30.42 24.12 -23.53
N ALA A 21 -31.74 23.96 -23.41
CA ALA A 21 -32.51 23.07 -24.27
C ALA A 21 -32.46 23.51 -25.75
N VAL A 22 -32.52 24.82 -26.03
CA VAL A 22 -32.37 25.36 -27.39
C VAL A 22 -30.95 25.16 -27.92
N LEU A 23 -29.92 25.34 -27.10
CA LEU A 23 -28.53 25.06 -27.49
C LEU A 23 -28.31 23.58 -27.84
N VAL A 24 -28.89 22.66 -27.08
CA VAL A 24 -28.81 21.22 -27.36
C VAL A 24 -29.49 20.87 -28.68
N LEU A 25 -30.65 21.46 -28.98
CA LEU A 25 -31.34 21.27 -30.27
C LEU A 25 -30.58 21.88 -31.46
N TYR A 26 -29.86 22.98 -31.23
CA TYR A 26 -29.05 23.62 -32.28
C TYR A 26 -27.73 22.89 -32.53
N ALA A 27 -27.12 22.34 -31.48
CA ALA A 27 -25.88 21.55 -31.56
C ALA A 27 -26.11 20.14 -32.15
N ASN A 28 -27.34 19.65 -32.15
CA ASN A 28 -27.66 18.29 -32.57
C ASN A 28 -28.85 18.24 -33.55
N PRO A 29 -28.70 18.74 -34.80
CA PRO A 29 -29.77 18.72 -35.78
C PRO A 29 -30.09 17.28 -36.19
N ALA A 30 -31.37 16.89 -36.10
CA ALA A 30 -31.83 15.58 -36.53
C ALA A 30 -31.51 15.32 -38.02
N PRO A 31 -31.08 14.10 -38.41
CA PRO A 31 -30.68 13.83 -39.79
C PRO A 31 -31.87 13.90 -40.75
N ARG A 32 -31.75 14.67 -41.83
CA ARG A 32 -32.66 14.60 -42.99
C ARG A 32 -32.36 13.32 -43.77
N GLY A 33 -33.37 12.47 -43.92
CA GLY A 33 -33.26 11.18 -44.59
C GLY A 33 -32.91 11.26 -46.07
N GLY A 34 -32.14 10.27 -46.52
CA GLY A 34 -31.87 9.98 -47.93
C GLY A 34 -30.97 8.77 -48.14
N GLY A 35 -31.57 7.59 -48.42
CA GLY A 35 -31.10 6.62 -49.42
C GLY A 35 -29.95 5.63 -49.13
N GLN A 36 -30.32 4.35 -48.95
CA GLN A 36 -29.76 3.06 -49.48
C GLN A 36 -28.23 2.90 -49.67
N GLY A 37 -27.54 1.83 -49.23
CA GLY A 37 -27.99 0.57 -48.64
C GLY A 37 -26.84 -0.43 -48.33
N THR A 38 -27.27 -1.65 -47.98
CA THR A 38 -26.56 -2.95 -47.81
C THR A 38 -25.57 -3.09 -46.64
N GLY A 39 -26.05 -3.63 -45.51
CA GLY A 39 -25.23 -4.12 -44.39
C GLY A 39 -25.58 -5.58 -44.03
N GLN A 40 -24.56 -6.44 -43.98
CA GLN A 40 -24.56 -7.72 -43.27
C GLN A 40 -24.11 -7.50 -41.81
N PRO A 41 -24.49 -8.38 -40.87
CA PRO A 41 -24.89 -7.98 -39.52
C PRO A 41 -23.72 -7.90 -38.52
N THR A 42 -23.68 -6.81 -37.77
CA THR A 42 -22.93 -6.66 -36.50
C THR A 42 -23.77 -7.15 -35.31
N PRO A 43 -23.13 -7.57 -34.20
CA PRO A 43 -23.72 -8.49 -33.23
C PRO A 43 -24.81 -7.85 -32.36
N LYS A 44 -25.84 -8.64 -32.03
CA LYS A 44 -26.94 -8.28 -31.12
C LYS A 44 -26.39 -7.91 -29.74
N PRO A 45 -26.98 -6.90 -29.05
CA PRO A 45 -26.84 -6.76 -27.61
C PRO A 45 -27.39 -8.03 -26.93
N GLN A 46 -26.67 -8.55 -25.95
CA GLN A 46 -27.15 -9.63 -25.08
C GLN A 46 -28.49 -9.21 -24.47
N SER A 47 -29.51 -10.05 -24.65
CA SER A 47 -30.77 -9.93 -23.93
C SER A 47 -30.49 -10.13 -22.44
N GLN A 48 -30.74 -9.11 -21.62
CA GLN A 48 -30.96 -9.34 -20.20
C GLN A 48 -32.16 -10.27 -20.07
N ASP A 49 -31.95 -11.44 -19.46
CA ASP A 49 -33.01 -12.40 -19.22
C ASP A 49 -34.10 -11.76 -18.36
N ILE A 50 -35.32 -11.72 -18.90
CA ILE A 50 -36.49 -11.24 -18.17
C ILE A 50 -36.86 -12.37 -17.21
N ILE A 51 -36.62 -12.17 -15.92
CA ILE A 51 -36.97 -13.13 -14.88
C ILE A 51 -38.45 -12.95 -14.53
N TYR A 52 -39.20 -14.04 -14.61
CA TYR A 52 -40.59 -14.12 -14.19
C TYR A 52 -40.69 -14.94 -12.91
N ASP A 53 -41.58 -14.57 -12.00
CA ASP A 53 -41.86 -15.38 -10.81
C ASP A 53 -42.68 -16.65 -11.15
N GLU A 54 -42.94 -17.49 -10.14
CA GLU A 54 -43.69 -18.76 -10.31
C GLU A 54 -45.15 -18.57 -10.76
N TYR A 55 -45.65 -17.34 -10.78
CA TYR A 55 -46.99 -16.96 -11.26
C TYR A 55 -46.97 -16.26 -12.62
N GLY A 56 -45.79 -16.10 -13.24
CA GLY A 56 -45.62 -15.55 -14.58
C GLY A 56 -45.58 -14.02 -14.65
N GLN A 57 -45.33 -13.31 -13.54
CA GLN A 57 -45.19 -11.86 -13.52
C GLN A 57 -43.74 -11.43 -13.68
N ARG A 58 -43.51 -10.33 -14.42
CA ARG A 58 -42.17 -9.78 -14.66
C ARG A 58 -41.65 -9.12 -13.38
N ILE A 59 -40.52 -9.59 -12.87
CA ILE A 59 -39.88 -8.99 -11.68
C ILE A 59 -39.45 -7.55 -12.02
N GLY A 60 -39.94 -6.57 -11.25
CA GLY A 60 -39.59 -5.15 -11.37
C GLY A 60 -40.56 -4.25 -12.16
N SER A 61 -41.77 -4.71 -12.53
CA SER A 61 -42.76 -3.84 -13.19
C SER A 61 -43.71 -3.10 -12.26
N ASP A 62 -43.77 -3.47 -10.99
CA ASP A 62 -44.58 -2.76 -10.00
C ASP A 62 -43.71 -1.78 -9.20
N LEU A 63 -43.70 -0.53 -9.64
CA LEU A 63 -43.02 0.58 -8.95
C LEU A 63 -43.67 0.95 -7.61
N SER A 64 -44.78 0.30 -7.25
CA SER A 64 -45.55 0.47 -6.03
C SER A 64 -45.45 -0.72 -5.08
N ALA A 65 -44.79 -1.83 -5.46
CA ALA A 65 -44.65 -3.02 -4.63
C ALA A 65 -43.97 -2.73 -3.27
N PHE A 66 -43.11 -1.71 -3.20
CA PHE A 66 -42.51 -1.26 -1.94
C PHE A 66 -43.55 -0.72 -0.93
N LEU A 67 -44.73 -0.28 -1.38
CA LEU A 67 -45.83 0.18 -0.52
C LEU A 67 -46.51 -0.96 0.24
N GLU A 68 -46.36 -2.19 -0.27
CA GLU A 68 -46.92 -3.40 0.34
C GLU A 68 -45.88 -4.17 1.16
N ASP A 69 -44.60 -3.78 1.08
CA ASP A 69 -43.52 -4.33 1.89
C ASP A 69 -43.55 -3.73 3.30
N ALA A 70 -44.02 -4.53 4.26
CA ALA A 70 -44.09 -4.14 5.68
C ALA A 70 -42.71 -3.76 6.26
N THR A 71 -41.62 -4.34 5.73
CA THR A 71 -40.23 -4.07 6.16
C THR A 71 -39.68 -2.74 5.63
N PHE A 72 -40.34 -2.14 4.64
CA PHE A 72 -39.97 -0.83 4.10
C PHE A 72 -40.40 0.33 5.00
N PHE A 73 -41.56 0.20 5.67
CA PHE A 73 -42.11 1.25 6.55
C PHE A 73 -41.87 0.99 8.04
N ASN A 74 -41.44 -0.21 8.41
CA ASN A 74 -41.15 -0.56 9.79
C ASN A 74 -39.67 -0.97 9.95
N PRO A 75 -38.78 -0.02 10.32
CA PRO A 75 -37.35 -0.28 10.47
C PRO A 75 -37.02 -1.40 11.48
N GLU A 76 -37.92 -1.66 12.43
CA GLU A 76 -37.79 -2.71 13.46
C GLU A 76 -38.00 -4.14 12.92
N GLU A 77 -38.52 -4.33 11.70
CA GLU A 77 -38.69 -5.66 11.07
C GLU A 77 -37.65 -5.93 9.95
N ASN A 78 -36.71 -5.01 9.72
CA ASN A 78 -35.76 -5.10 8.60
C ASN A 78 -34.50 -5.89 8.98
N THR A 79 -34.61 -7.22 8.94
CA THR A 79 -33.56 -8.18 9.32
C THR A 79 -32.23 -7.99 8.58
N TRP A 80 -32.25 -7.42 7.37
CA TRP A 80 -31.02 -7.14 6.60
C TRP A 80 -30.27 -5.91 7.14
N LEU A 81 -30.99 -4.87 7.57
CA LEU A 81 -30.41 -3.69 8.18
C LEU A 81 -29.80 -4.04 9.54
N GLU A 82 -30.50 -4.87 10.33
CA GLU A 82 -29.98 -5.41 11.59
C GLU A 82 -28.72 -6.26 11.35
N GLN A 83 -28.71 -7.17 10.37
CA GLN A 83 -27.52 -7.94 10.03
C GLN A 83 -26.33 -7.06 9.62
N LYS A 84 -26.58 -6.03 8.80
CA LYS A 84 -25.55 -5.05 8.41
C LYS A 84 -25.02 -4.23 9.59
N LEU A 85 -25.90 -3.78 10.49
CA LEU A 85 -25.53 -3.09 11.73
C LEU A 85 -24.77 -4.01 12.69
N GLU A 86 -25.16 -5.29 12.77
CA GLU A 86 -24.47 -6.31 13.56
C GLU A 86 -23.07 -6.62 13.02
N GLU A 87 -22.89 -6.63 11.70
CA GLU A 87 -21.57 -6.75 11.09
C GLU A 87 -20.72 -5.50 11.36
N GLN A 88 -21.29 -4.30 11.18
CA GLN A 88 -20.58 -3.04 11.38
C GLN A 88 -20.16 -2.77 12.83
N SER A 89 -20.89 -3.31 13.80
CA SER A 89 -20.57 -3.18 15.23
C SER A 89 -19.65 -4.29 15.75
N ARG A 90 -19.16 -5.20 14.89
CA ARG A 90 -18.30 -6.30 15.32
C ARG A 90 -16.83 -5.85 15.42
N LEU A 91 -16.21 -6.17 16.55
CA LEU A 91 -14.79 -5.95 16.80
C LEU A 91 -13.99 -7.25 16.68
N SER A 92 -12.73 -7.12 16.29
CA SER A 92 -11.73 -8.20 16.31
C SER A 92 -10.46 -7.72 17.00
N LEU A 93 -9.68 -8.66 17.51
CA LEU A 93 -8.35 -8.37 18.07
C LEU A 93 -7.27 -8.84 17.10
N VAL A 94 -6.34 -7.95 16.80
CA VAL A 94 -5.07 -8.30 16.14
C VAL A 94 -3.99 -8.17 17.19
N VAL A 95 -3.32 -9.26 17.52
CA VAL A 95 -2.30 -9.29 18.58
C VAL A 95 -0.97 -9.74 17.99
N THR A 96 0.04 -8.89 18.10
CA THR A 96 1.41 -9.20 17.72
C THR A 96 2.30 -9.17 18.96
N SER A 97 3.27 -10.09 19.03
CA SER A 97 4.28 -10.10 20.10
C SER A 97 5.65 -9.91 19.50
N VAL A 98 6.44 -9.04 20.14
CA VAL A 98 7.87 -8.95 19.87
C VAL A 98 8.64 -8.80 21.17
N GLU A 99 9.64 -9.65 21.33
CA GLU A 99 10.34 -9.84 22.61
C GLU A 99 9.37 -10.03 23.78
N ARG A 100 9.50 -9.16 24.78
CA ARG A 100 8.73 -9.12 26.02
C ARG A 100 7.50 -8.22 25.88
N ASP A 101 7.18 -7.78 24.67
CA ASP A 101 6.15 -6.78 24.45
C ASP A 101 5.03 -7.34 23.55
N LEU A 102 3.83 -6.83 23.75
CA LEU A 102 2.63 -7.11 22.96
C LEU A 102 2.08 -5.81 22.41
N ARG A 103 1.72 -5.85 21.13
CA ARG A 103 0.92 -4.82 20.47
C ARG A 103 -0.44 -5.42 20.15
N ILE A 104 -1.49 -4.80 20.67
CA ILE A 104 -2.87 -5.27 20.55
C ILE A 104 -3.66 -4.19 19.85
N GLN A 105 -4.30 -4.52 18.73
CA GLN A 105 -5.21 -3.61 18.04
C GLN A 105 -6.63 -4.12 18.12
N VAL A 106 -7.54 -3.21 18.44
CA VAL A 106 -8.97 -3.41 18.37
C VAL A 106 -9.45 -2.87 17.04
N VAL A 107 -9.83 -3.77 16.14
CA VAL A 107 -10.20 -3.44 14.77
C VAL A 107 -11.68 -3.70 14.50
N ASP A 108 -12.27 -2.92 13.61
CA ASP A 108 -13.63 -3.13 13.12
C ASP A 108 -13.74 -4.31 12.14
N TYR A 109 -14.92 -4.51 11.57
CA TYR A 109 -15.19 -5.53 10.57
C TYR A 109 -14.41 -5.37 9.25
N GLN A 110 -13.85 -4.18 9.00
CA GLN A 110 -12.99 -3.89 7.85
C GLN A 110 -11.51 -4.03 8.20
N GLY A 111 -11.17 -4.33 9.46
CA GLY A 111 -9.79 -4.42 9.93
C GLY A 111 -9.17 -3.07 10.31
N LYS A 112 -9.95 -1.98 10.35
CA LYS A 112 -9.44 -0.67 10.74
C LYS A 112 -9.45 -0.50 12.27
N PRO A 113 -8.39 0.03 12.89
CA PRO A 113 -8.41 0.38 14.31
C PRO A 113 -9.60 1.29 14.64
N VAL A 114 -10.31 0.96 15.71
CA VAL A 114 -11.45 1.76 16.17
C VAL A 114 -10.93 2.87 17.08
N GLU A 115 -11.09 4.11 16.65
CA GLU A 115 -10.60 5.30 17.36
C GLU A 115 -11.73 6.01 18.12
N GLY A 116 -11.37 6.85 19.10
CA GLY A 116 -12.30 7.68 19.88
C GLY A 116 -13.06 6.93 20.97
N GLN A 117 -12.70 5.68 21.23
CA GLN A 117 -13.26 4.82 22.27
C GLN A 117 -12.13 4.21 23.09
N SER A 118 -12.25 4.21 24.42
CA SER A 118 -11.30 3.51 25.28
C SER A 118 -11.67 2.04 25.36
N PHE A 119 -10.73 1.18 24.98
CA PHE A 119 -10.84 -0.27 25.10
C PHE A 119 -10.13 -0.79 26.36
N LEU A 120 -10.68 -1.85 26.94
CA LEU A 120 -10.09 -2.54 28.07
C LEU A 120 -9.80 -3.99 27.65
N VAL A 121 -8.53 -4.34 27.68
CA VAL A 121 -8.03 -5.65 27.30
C VAL A 121 -7.50 -6.38 28.52
N GLU A 122 -7.87 -7.63 28.67
CA GLU A 122 -7.40 -8.51 29.74
C GLU A 122 -6.37 -9.49 29.17
N LEU A 123 -5.23 -9.61 29.86
CA LEU A 123 -4.13 -10.48 29.46
C LEU A 123 -3.98 -11.65 30.45
N GLY A 124 -4.95 -12.56 30.44
CA GLY A 124 -5.01 -13.68 31.38
C GLY A 124 -4.74 -13.24 32.82
N ASP A 125 -3.79 -13.89 33.50
CA ASP A 125 -3.44 -13.58 34.90
C ASP A 125 -2.57 -12.33 35.09
N GLN A 126 -2.12 -11.65 34.01
CA GLN A 126 -1.27 -10.46 34.13
C GLN A 126 -2.05 -9.19 34.49
N GLY A 127 -3.36 -9.18 34.26
CA GLY A 127 -4.26 -8.08 34.60
C GLY A 127 -4.87 -7.38 33.39
N GLU A 128 -5.43 -6.21 33.66
CA GLU A 128 -6.19 -5.41 32.71
C GLU A 128 -5.37 -4.21 32.21
N TYR A 129 -5.45 -3.95 30.91
CA TYR A 129 -4.75 -2.89 30.20
C TYR A 129 -5.76 -2.04 29.44
N ARG A 130 -5.60 -0.73 29.52
CA ARG A 130 -6.55 0.23 28.97
C ARG A 130 -5.89 1.03 27.86
N ASP A 131 -6.59 1.17 26.75
CA ASP A 131 -6.30 2.14 25.71
C ASP A 131 -6.63 3.54 26.25
N LEU A 132 -5.61 4.34 26.49
CA LEU A 132 -5.70 5.65 27.16
C LEU A 132 -5.80 6.81 26.15
N ASP A 133 -5.18 6.65 24.99
CA ASP A 133 -5.15 7.58 23.87
C ASP A 133 -6.31 7.39 22.89
N GLN A 134 -7.07 6.30 23.05
CA GLN A 134 -8.28 6.00 22.28
C GLN A 134 -7.99 5.87 20.78
N ASP A 135 -6.81 5.35 20.44
CA ASP A 135 -6.42 5.11 19.05
C ASP A 135 -6.73 3.66 18.60
N GLY A 136 -7.29 2.84 19.50
CA GLY A 136 -7.59 1.44 19.25
C GLY A 136 -6.38 0.53 19.34
N VAL A 137 -5.24 1.01 19.83
CA VAL A 137 -3.97 0.27 19.94
C VAL A 137 -3.49 0.27 21.40
N LEU A 138 -3.05 -0.89 21.88
CA LEU A 138 -2.46 -1.04 23.20
C LEU A 138 -1.08 -1.66 23.10
N TYR A 139 -0.13 -1.08 23.83
CA TYR A 139 1.21 -1.60 24.00
C TYR A 139 1.39 -2.11 25.43
N ILE A 140 1.72 -3.39 25.57
CA ILE A 140 1.98 -4.04 26.86
C ILE A 140 3.42 -4.53 26.86
N GLY A 141 4.28 -3.88 27.62
CA GLY A 141 5.69 -4.22 27.69
C GLY A 141 6.12 -5.04 28.90
N GLY A 142 7.31 -5.65 28.82
CA GLY A 142 8.01 -6.26 29.95
C GLY A 142 7.47 -7.61 30.42
N LEU A 143 6.72 -8.30 29.57
CA LEU A 143 6.17 -9.64 29.81
C LEU A 143 7.27 -10.70 29.82
N SER A 144 7.10 -11.76 30.60
CA SER A 144 8.02 -12.91 30.53
C SER A 144 7.69 -13.77 29.32
N SER A 145 8.67 -14.47 28.74
CA SER A 145 8.36 -15.45 27.70
C SER A 145 7.33 -16.47 28.18
N GLY A 146 6.36 -16.79 27.33
CA GLY A 146 5.23 -17.63 27.68
C GLY A 146 4.07 -17.50 26.69
N GLU A 147 3.07 -18.36 26.85
CA GLU A 147 1.80 -18.23 26.15
C GLU A 147 0.85 -17.31 26.94
N TYR A 148 0.21 -16.40 26.23
CA TYR A 148 -0.75 -15.44 26.77
C TYR A 148 -2.06 -15.52 25.98
N TYR A 149 -3.14 -15.15 26.66
CA TYR A 149 -4.49 -15.12 26.13
C TYR A 149 -5.03 -13.71 26.29
N VAL A 150 -5.37 -13.08 25.17
CA VAL A 150 -5.83 -11.70 25.10
C VAL A 150 -7.33 -11.68 24.88
N SER A 151 -8.08 -11.08 25.80
CA SER A 151 -9.53 -10.91 25.69
C SER A 151 -9.92 -9.44 25.74
N LEU A 152 -10.84 -9.05 24.87
CA LEU A 152 -11.43 -7.72 24.88
C LEU A 152 -12.65 -7.72 25.79
N GLN A 153 -12.71 -6.81 26.76
CA GLN A 153 -13.91 -6.66 27.59
C GLN A 153 -15.06 -6.06 26.78
N GLU A 154 -16.30 -6.33 27.22
CA GLU A 154 -17.51 -5.83 26.58
C GLU A 154 -17.48 -4.29 26.46
N VAL A 155 -17.83 -3.81 25.26
CA VAL A 155 -17.92 -2.38 24.96
C VAL A 155 -19.34 -2.07 24.51
N GLU A 156 -19.95 -1.05 25.11
CA GLU A 156 -21.30 -0.64 24.77
C GLU A 156 -21.39 -0.25 23.28
N GLY A 157 -22.37 -0.82 22.57
CA GLY A 157 -22.57 -0.58 21.14
C GLY A 157 -21.74 -1.46 20.21
N TYR A 158 -20.88 -2.34 20.74
CA TYR A 158 -20.05 -3.25 19.94
C TYR A 158 -20.23 -4.72 20.34
N LYS A 159 -20.05 -5.62 19.37
CA LYS A 159 -19.93 -7.07 19.59
C LYS A 159 -18.45 -7.44 19.66
N VAL A 160 -17.98 -7.84 20.84
CA VAL A 160 -16.59 -8.24 21.07
C VAL A 160 -16.36 -9.75 20.85
N PRO A 161 -15.13 -10.19 20.53
CA PRO A 161 -14.80 -11.61 20.41
C PRO A 161 -15.03 -12.37 21.74
N VAL A 162 -15.77 -13.47 21.68
CA VAL A 162 -16.07 -14.31 22.86
C VAL A 162 -14.88 -15.16 23.29
N ASN A 163 -14.03 -15.55 22.33
CA ASN A 163 -12.86 -16.38 22.60
C ASN A 163 -11.61 -15.50 22.71
N PRO A 164 -10.73 -15.77 23.67
CA PRO A 164 -9.47 -15.05 23.76
C PRO A 164 -8.55 -15.39 22.58
N THR A 165 -7.79 -14.39 22.15
CA THR A 165 -6.75 -14.52 21.13
C THR A 165 -5.48 -15.04 21.79
N ARG A 166 -4.98 -16.19 21.34
CA ARG A 166 -3.74 -16.79 21.87
C ARG A 166 -2.53 -16.14 21.20
N VAL A 167 -1.55 -15.69 21.99
CA VAL A 167 -0.27 -15.15 21.52
C VAL A 167 0.88 -15.77 22.32
N GLN A 168 2.03 -15.95 21.67
CA GLN A 168 3.25 -16.43 22.33
C GLN A 168 4.28 -15.31 22.42
N VAL A 169 4.65 -14.94 23.64
CA VAL A 169 5.69 -13.95 23.95
C VAL A 169 7.01 -14.68 24.13
N LYS A 170 8.11 -14.15 23.59
CA LYS A 170 9.41 -14.83 23.54
C LYS A 170 10.51 -13.90 24.02
N ASP A 171 11.53 -14.40 24.72
CA ASP A 171 12.57 -13.52 25.30
C ASP A 171 13.51 -12.86 24.25
N LYS A 172 13.29 -13.10 22.95
CA LYS A 172 14.07 -12.54 21.84
C LYS A 172 13.15 -12.27 20.65
N VAL A 173 13.48 -11.26 19.84
CA VAL A 173 12.82 -11.05 18.54
C VAL A 173 13.01 -12.31 17.70
N GLU A 174 11.90 -12.91 17.27
CA GLU A 174 11.94 -13.90 16.22
C GLU A 174 11.76 -13.19 14.88
N TYR A 175 12.79 -13.26 14.05
CA TYR A 175 12.78 -12.78 12.67
C TYR A 175 12.01 -13.76 11.79
N VAL A 176 10.71 -13.93 12.06
CA VAL A 176 9.83 -14.89 11.40
C VAL A 176 8.65 -14.13 10.81
N PHE A 177 8.22 -14.59 9.64
CA PHE A 177 7.06 -14.08 8.93
C PHE A 177 5.78 -14.09 9.80
N ILE A 178 5.02 -13.00 9.76
CA ILE A 178 3.73 -12.84 10.44
C ILE A 178 2.59 -13.23 9.49
N ASP A 179 1.88 -14.33 9.78
CA ASP A 179 0.83 -14.88 8.89
C ASP A 179 -0.36 -13.94 8.64
N ASP A 180 -0.75 -13.11 9.61
CA ASP A 180 -1.91 -12.19 9.52
C ASP A 180 -1.52 -10.74 9.20
N ILE A 181 -0.33 -10.50 8.65
CA ILE A 181 0.18 -9.14 8.36
C ILE A 181 -0.72 -8.35 7.40
N SER A 182 -1.51 -9.04 6.58
CA SER A 182 -2.50 -8.44 5.67
C SER A 182 -3.54 -7.57 6.39
N LEU A 183 -3.83 -7.84 7.67
CA LEU A 183 -4.74 -7.03 8.49
C LEU A 183 -4.14 -5.67 8.88
N LEU A 184 -2.82 -5.51 8.80
CA LEU A 184 -2.11 -4.28 9.13
C LEU A 184 -1.85 -3.40 7.90
N MET A 185 -2.01 -3.96 6.70
CA MET A 185 -1.75 -3.26 5.45
C MET A 185 -2.84 -2.24 5.17
N LYS A 186 -2.41 -1.03 4.84
CA LYS A 186 -3.27 0.07 4.40
C LYS A 186 -3.01 0.40 2.93
N THR A 187 -3.98 1.08 2.34
CA THR A 187 -3.82 1.75 1.05
C THR A 187 -3.67 3.25 1.26
N GLU A 188 -3.26 3.98 0.22
CA GLU A 188 -3.22 5.45 0.28
C GLU A 188 -4.59 6.10 0.42
N GLU A 189 -5.69 5.35 0.21
CA GLU A 189 -7.05 5.82 0.46
C GLU A 189 -7.40 5.84 1.96
N ASP A 190 -6.65 5.07 2.78
CA ASP A 190 -6.89 4.90 4.21
C ASP A 190 -6.11 5.91 5.08
N ILE A 191 -5.19 6.68 4.49
CA ILE A 191 -4.23 7.55 5.18
C ILE A 191 -4.04 8.91 4.50
N ASP A 192 -3.36 9.85 5.16
CA ASP A 192 -2.86 11.07 4.52
C ASP A 192 -1.52 10.78 3.81
N ALA A 193 -1.59 10.33 2.56
CA ALA A 193 -0.40 9.94 1.79
C ALA A 193 0.66 11.05 1.65
N GLN A 194 0.28 12.34 1.70
CA GLN A 194 1.24 13.45 1.60
C GLN A 194 2.04 13.64 2.89
N ALA A 195 1.43 13.36 4.04
CA ALA A 195 2.11 13.39 5.32
C ALA A 195 2.99 12.14 5.54
N GLU A 196 2.61 11.01 4.94
CA GLU A 196 3.25 9.72 5.18
C GLU A 196 4.36 9.35 4.19
N ASP A 197 4.34 9.88 2.96
CA ASP A 197 5.36 9.62 1.93
C ASP A 197 5.75 10.93 1.24
N THR A 198 6.82 11.54 1.74
CA THR A 198 7.27 12.88 1.33
C THR A 198 8.03 12.89 0.00
N GLY A 199 8.44 11.72 -0.51
CA GLY A 199 9.18 11.59 -1.77
C GLY A 199 10.54 12.29 -1.78
N VAL A 200 11.16 12.49 -0.61
CA VAL A 200 12.48 13.13 -0.48
C VAL A 200 13.58 12.16 -0.91
N GLN A 201 14.46 12.59 -1.82
CA GLN A 201 15.62 11.82 -2.28
C GLN A 201 16.92 12.42 -1.71
N GLU A 202 17.45 11.86 -0.61
CA GLU A 202 18.63 12.41 0.05
C GLU A 202 19.93 12.19 -0.75
N ALA A 203 20.00 11.13 -1.56
CA ALA A 203 21.16 10.87 -2.42
C ALA A 203 21.48 12.03 -3.39
N GLU A 204 20.51 12.88 -3.74
CA GLU A 204 20.76 14.06 -4.57
C GLU A 204 21.67 15.09 -3.89
N GLU A 205 21.66 15.17 -2.56
CA GLU A 205 22.51 16.10 -1.80
C GLU A 205 23.99 15.70 -1.87
N ASP A 206 24.29 14.41 -2.06
CA ASP A 206 25.65 13.87 -2.22
C ASP A 206 26.12 13.81 -3.69
N SER A 207 25.30 14.28 -4.65
CA SER A 207 25.64 14.30 -6.08
C SER A 207 26.74 15.31 -6.39
N ASP A 208 27.71 14.92 -7.23
CA ASP A 208 28.72 15.83 -7.76
C ASP A 208 28.31 16.48 -9.10
N LYS A 209 27.07 16.24 -9.54
CA LYS A 209 26.49 16.70 -10.81
C LYS A 209 27.15 16.10 -12.07
N SER A 210 28.01 15.07 -11.92
CA SER A 210 28.57 14.30 -13.03
C SER A 210 27.72 13.07 -13.41
N GLU A 211 26.60 12.85 -12.70
CA GLU A 211 25.69 11.73 -12.89
C GLU A 211 25.34 11.46 -14.36
N ILE A 212 25.39 10.18 -14.74
CA ILE A 212 25.09 9.75 -16.09
C ILE A 212 23.57 9.62 -16.21
N LYS A 213 22.93 10.38 -17.10
CA LYS A 213 21.45 10.44 -17.21
C LYS A 213 20.85 9.50 -18.26
N LYS A 214 21.69 8.66 -18.86
CA LYS A 214 21.29 7.73 -19.92
C LYS A 214 21.43 6.31 -19.39
N LEU A 215 20.55 5.43 -19.85
CA LEU A 215 20.70 4.01 -19.62
C LEU A 215 22.06 3.56 -20.16
N GLN A 216 22.83 2.87 -19.31
CA GLN A 216 24.11 2.31 -19.71
C GLN A 216 23.90 1.13 -20.66
N THR A 217 24.95 0.76 -21.41
CA THR A 217 24.93 -0.47 -22.19
C THR A 217 25.40 -1.62 -21.30
N PRO A 218 24.62 -2.71 -21.17
CA PRO A 218 25.04 -3.86 -20.38
C PRO A 218 26.30 -4.51 -20.97
N THR A 219 27.08 -5.16 -20.11
CA THR A 219 28.29 -5.91 -20.50
C THR A 219 28.08 -7.38 -20.17
N SER A 220 29.06 -8.24 -20.44
CA SER A 220 28.94 -9.67 -20.06
C SER A 220 28.75 -9.89 -18.56
N ASN A 221 29.13 -8.92 -17.73
CA ASN A 221 29.13 -9.02 -16.27
C ASN A 221 28.19 -8.00 -15.61
N THR A 222 27.44 -7.22 -16.41
CA THR A 222 26.56 -6.18 -15.87
C THR A 222 25.25 -6.13 -16.62
N THR A 223 24.16 -6.02 -15.87
CA THR A 223 22.83 -5.73 -16.41
C THR A 223 22.43 -4.31 -16.01
N VAL A 224 21.52 -3.72 -16.78
CA VAL A 224 21.04 -2.35 -16.52
C VAL A 224 19.56 -2.36 -16.24
N GLY A 225 19.16 -1.58 -15.26
CA GLY A 225 17.80 -1.60 -14.77
C GLY A 225 17.32 -0.25 -14.29
N ILE A 226 16.09 -0.25 -13.81
CA ILE A 226 15.43 0.89 -13.20
C ILE A 226 14.90 0.49 -11.84
N ASP A 227 14.57 1.46 -11.01
CA ASP A 227 13.70 1.26 -9.86
C ASP A 227 12.50 2.20 -9.94
N VAL A 228 11.33 1.70 -9.54
CA VAL A 228 10.05 2.36 -9.81
C VAL A 228 9.07 2.24 -8.65
N SER A 229 8.21 3.24 -8.53
CA SER A 229 7.18 3.37 -7.50
C SER A 229 5.96 4.14 -8.03
N LYS A 230 5.04 4.52 -7.13
CA LYS A 230 3.94 5.44 -7.46
C LYS A 230 4.40 6.74 -8.12
N TRP A 231 5.63 7.19 -7.86
CA TRP A 231 6.17 8.43 -8.41
C TRP A 231 6.34 8.37 -9.94
N ASN A 232 6.43 7.17 -10.52
CA ASN A 232 6.55 6.95 -11.97
C ASN A 232 5.19 6.72 -12.67
N ARG A 233 4.10 6.56 -11.90
CA ARG A 233 2.72 6.39 -12.39
C ARG A 233 2.57 5.22 -13.36
N GLU A 234 1.73 5.35 -14.40
CA GLU A 234 1.54 4.32 -15.42
C GLU A 234 2.79 4.14 -16.30
N ILE A 235 3.23 2.88 -16.45
CA ILE A 235 4.42 2.51 -17.21
C ILE A 235 4.05 1.61 -18.40
N ASP A 236 4.55 1.94 -19.59
CA ASP A 236 4.49 1.09 -20.78
C ASP A 236 5.70 0.13 -20.79
N TRP A 237 5.52 -1.04 -20.15
CA TRP A 237 6.58 -2.01 -19.92
C TRP A 237 7.17 -2.62 -21.21
N GLU A 238 6.39 -2.70 -22.29
CA GLU A 238 6.89 -3.17 -23.59
C GLU A 238 7.90 -2.17 -24.18
N LYS A 239 7.61 -0.87 -24.08
CA LYS A 239 8.57 0.17 -24.48
C LYS A 239 9.79 0.20 -23.57
N VAL A 240 9.59 0.03 -22.25
CA VAL A 240 10.70 -0.06 -21.28
C VAL A 240 11.64 -1.22 -21.63
N LYS A 241 11.08 -2.40 -21.92
CA LYS A 241 11.88 -3.55 -22.37
C LYS A 241 12.60 -3.26 -23.69
N ALA A 242 11.90 -2.69 -24.67
CA ALA A 242 12.47 -2.32 -25.96
C ALA A 242 13.57 -1.26 -25.86
N ALA A 243 13.52 -0.39 -24.83
CA ALA A 243 14.56 0.58 -24.53
C ALA A 243 15.85 -0.04 -23.95
N GLY A 244 15.83 -1.34 -23.64
CA GLY A 244 17.00 -2.09 -23.17
C GLY A 244 17.08 -2.27 -21.66
N VAL A 245 15.97 -2.10 -20.93
CA VAL A 245 15.92 -2.37 -19.49
C VAL A 245 15.89 -3.89 -19.24
N ASP A 246 16.87 -4.38 -18.50
CA ASP A 246 17.03 -5.80 -18.18
C ASP A 246 16.24 -6.20 -16.93
N PHE A 247 16.22 -5.33 -15.92
CA PHE A 247 15.54 -5.55 -14.63
C PHE A 247 14.87 -4.29 -14.08
N ALA A 248 13.92 -4.50 -13.16
CA ALA A 248 13.28 -3.45 -12.38
C ALA A 248 13.22 -3.85 -10.89
N ILE A 249 13.57 -2.91 -10.00
CA ILE A 249 13.32 -3.04 -8.56
C ILE A 249 12.08 -2.21 -8.22
N ILE A 250 11.00 -2.85 -7.78
CA ILE A 250 9.67 -2.23 -7.69
C ILE A 250 9.32 -1.96 -6.23
N ARG A 251 8.85 -0.76 -5.90
CA ARG A 251 8.40 -0.47 -4.53
C ARG A 251 7.20 -1.33 -4.19
N ALA A 252 7.34 -2.20 -3.19
CA ALA A 252 6.23 -2.99 -2.67
C ALA A 252 5.33 -2.14 -1.77
N GLY A 253 5.94 -1.28 -0.97
CA GLY A 253 5.24 -0.43 -0.03
C GLY A 253 6.21 0.44 0.74
N TYR A 254 5.67 1.09 1.75
CA TYR A 254 6.42 1.95 2.65
C TYR A 254 5.80 1.94 4.04
N ARG A 255 6.62 2.23 5.06
CA ARG A 255 6.12 2.60 6.37
C ARG A 255 5.98 4.11 6.44
N GLY A 256 4.80 4.57 6.82
CA GLY A 256 4.47 5.99 6.82
C GLY A 256 5.37 6.80 7.78
N SER A 257 5.91 7.91 7.29
CA SER A 257 6.83 8.77 8.05
C SER A 257 6.19 9.43 9.28
N SER A 258 4.86 9.52 9.36
CA SER A 258 4.13 10.21 10.43
C SER A 258 3.45 9.25 11.39
N THR A 259 2.64 8.31 10.92
CA THR A 259 1.89 7.38 11.79
C THR A 259 2.53 6.01 11.94
N GLY A 260 3.40 5.60 11.00
CA GLY A 260 3.91 4.23 10.96
C GLY A 260 2.97 3.21 10.42
N SER A 261 1.96 3.67 9.68
CA SER A 261 1.12 2.78 8.89
C SER A 261 1.97 2.02 7.86
N LEU A 262 1.73 0.71 7.74
CA LEU A 262 2.22 -0.09 6.62
C LEU A 262 1.35 0.16 5.41
N VAL A 263 1.92 0.71 4.32
CA VAL A 263 1.15 1.14 3.16
C VAL A 263 1.65 0.46 1.90
N VAL A 264 0.73 -0.16 1.15
CA VAL A 264 1.05 -0.80 -0.13
C VAL A 264 1.24 0.31 -1.18
N ASP A 265 2.30 0.22 -1.99
CA ASP A 265 2.45 1.16 -3.10
C ASP A 265 1.30 0.94 -4.10
N PRO A 266 0.54 1.99 -4.47
CA PRO A 266 -0.66 1.83 -5.30
C PRO A 266 -0.36 1.31 -6.71
N TYR A 267 0.89 1.41 -7.19
CA TYR A 267 1.32 0.90 -8.48
C TYR A 267 2.05 -0.45 -8.39
N PHE A 268 2.28 -0.99 -7.19
CA PHE A 268 3.04 -2.26 -7.00
C PHE A 268 2.52 -3.38 -7.90
N VAL A 269 1.23 -3.71 -7.81
CA VAL A 269 0.62 -4.84 -8.54
C VAL A 269 0.67 -4.62 -10.05
N ALA A 270 0.44 -3.38 -10.51
CA ALA A 270 0.49 -3.05 -11.93
C ALA A 270 1.94 -3.17 -12.46
N ASN A 271 2.91 -2.68 -11.69
CA ASN A 271 4.32 -2.70 -12.06
C ASN A 271 4.89 -4.11 -12.07
N ILE A 272 4.68 -4.91 -11.03
CA ILE A 272 5.25 -6.26 -10.95
C ILE A 272 4.69 -7.16 -12.06
N LYS A 273 3.37 -7.10 -12.31
CA LYS A 273 2.75 -7.85 -13.42
C LYS A 273 3.24 -7.36 -14.78
N GLY A 274 3.26 -6.04 -14.99
CA GLY A 274 3.69 -5.44 -16.25
C GLY A 274 5.14 -5.77 -16.60
N ALA A 275 6.05 -5.63 -15.64
CA ALA A 275 7.46 -5.95 -15.80
C ALA A 275 7.67 -7.44 -16.12
N SER A 276 7.07 -8.33 -15.32
CA SER A 276 7.19 -9.78 -15.55
C SER A 276 6.63 -10.20 -16.92
N MET A 277 5.47 -9.65 -17.33
CA MET A 277 4.86 -9.96 -18.63
C MET A 277 5.72 -9.50 -19.81
N ALA A 278 6.40 -8.36 -19.68
CA ALA A 278 7.33 -7.84 -20.69
C ALA A 278 8.71 -8.54 -20.68
N GLY A 279 8.93 -9.52 -19.78
CA GLY A 279 10.21 -10.21 -19.63
C GLY A 279 11.32 -9.34 -19.03
N VAL A 280 10.95 -8.34 -18.22
CA VAL A 280 11.87 -7.59 -17.36
C VAL A 280 12.01 -8.37 -16.04
N LYS A 281 13.24 -8.63 -15.62
CA LYS A 281 13.52 -9.30 -14.33
C LYS A 281 13.10 -8.43 -13.16
N VAL A 282 12.61 -9.03 -12.09
CA VAL A 282 12.00 -8.27 -10.99
C VAL A 282 12.65 -8.52 -9.64
N GLY A 283 12.89 -7.44 -8.92
CA GLY A 283 13.10 -7.41 -7.47
C GLY A 283 12.14 -6.40 -6.86
N VAL A 284 12.17 -6.26 -5.54
CA VAL A 284 11.31 -5.30 -4.86
C VAL A 284 12.06 -4.56 -3.76
N TYR A 285 11.56 -3.39 -3.39
CA TYR A 285 12.06 -2.67 -2.23
C TYR A 285 10.93 -2.16 -1.34
N PHE A 286 11.26 -1.88 -0.09
CA PHE A 286 10.34 -1.31 0.89
C PHE A 286 11.00 -0.11 1.57
N PHE A 287 10.36 1.06 1.45
CA PHE A 287 10.86 2.29 2.09
C PHE A 287 10.55 2.25 3.59
N THR A 288 11.59 2.16 4.41
CA THR A 288 11.45 1.98 5.85
C THR A 288 11.33 3.31 6.58
N GLN A 289 10.44 3.31 7.58
CA GLN A 289 10.41 4.28 8.66
C GLN A 289 10.26 3.53 10.00
N ALA A 290 10.79 2.30 10.05
CA ALA A 290 10.80 1.48 11.26
C ALA A 290 11.68 2.13 12.32
N ILE A 291 11.17 2.22 13.55
CA ILE A 291 11.92 2.76 14.70
C ILE A 291 12.61 1.68 15.55
N ASP A 292 12.28 0.41 15.30
CA ASP A 292 12.81 -0.74 16.02
C ASP A 292 12.75 -2.03 15.17
N GLU A 293 13.28 -3.11 15.71
CA GLU A 293 13.29 -4.42 15.05
C GLU A 293 11.87 -4.98 14.85
N VAL A 294 10.88 -4.59 15.66
CA VAL A 294 9.49 -5.02 15.55
C VAL A 294 8.89 -4.54 14.24
N GLU A 295 8.96 -3.24 14.03
CA GLU A 295 8.43 -2.60 12.84
C GLU A 295 9.15 -3.13 11.59
N ALA A 296 10.45 -3.44 11.69
CA ALA A 296 11.22 -4.05 10.60
C ALA A 296 10.74 -5.46 10.22
N VAL A 297 10.37 -6.30 11.21
CA VAL A 297 9.77 -7.63 10.95
C VAL A 297 8.40 -7.50 10.28
N GLU A 298 7.58 -6.53 10.72
CA GLU A 298 6.28 -6.24 10.10
C GLU A 298 6.45 -5.78 8.63
N GLU A 299 7.42 -4.90 8.36
CA GLU A 299 7.75 -4.44 7.00
C GLU A 299 8.18 -5.62 6.11
N ALA A 300 9.12 -6.45 6.58
CA ALA A 300 9.56 -7.63 5.85
C ALA A 300 8.41 -8.62 5.59
N SER A 301 7.56 -8.84 6.60
CA SER A 301 6.38 -9.71 6.49
C SER A 301 5.41 -9.18 5.46
N MET A 302 5.17 -7.86 5.42
CA MET A 302 4.31 -7.25 4.42
C MET A 302 4.83 -7.51 3.00
N VAL A 303 6.14 -7.31 2.77
CA VAL A 303 6.72 -7.56 1.45
C VAL A 303 6.59 -9.04 1.07
N LEU A 304 6.90 -9.96 2.00
CA LEU A 304 6.81 -11.40 1.77
C LEU A 304 5.38 -11.84 1.42
N GLU A 305 4.36 -11.25 2.06
CA GLU A 305 2.96 -11.50 1.73
C GLU A 305 2.63 -10.98 0.32
N LEU A 306 3.03 -9.74 0.00
CA LEU A 306 2.78 -9.12 -1.30
C LEU A 306 3.44 -9.86 -2.47
N VAL A 307 4.63 -10.42 -2.26
CA VAL A 307 5.39 -11.13 -3.31
C VAL A 307 5.14 -12.63 -3.33
N ARG A 308 4.30 -13.18 -2.43
CA ARG A 308 4.11 -14.65 -2.27
C ARG A 308 3.76 -15.37 -3.59
N GLU A 309 2.99 -14.73 -4.46
CA GLU A 309 2.56 -15.30 -5.74
C GLU A 309 3.50 -15.00 -6.92
N TYR A 310 4.62 -14.30 -6.66
CA TYR A 310 5.56 -13.85 -7.69
C TYR A 310 6.93 -14.48 -7.51
N ASN A 311 7.57 -14.83 -8.63
CA ASN A 311 8.97 -15.24 -8.62
C ASN A 311 9.84 -14.00 -8.78
N LEU A 312 10.68 -13.71 -7.79
CA LEU A 312 11.65 -12.63 -7.86
C LEU A 312 12.98 -13.15 -8.44
N ASP A 313 13.52 -12.38 -9.39
CA ASP A 313 14.85 -12.58 -9.96
C ASP A 313 15.93 -11.83 -9.16
N TYR A 314 15.53 -10.76 -8.47
CA TYR A 314 16.37 -9.87 -7.69
C TYR A 314 15.93 -9.83 -6.21
N PRO A 315 16.80 -9.41 -5.28
CA PRO A 315 16.51 -9.38 -3.86
C PRO A 315 15.30 -8.52 -3.46
N ILE A 316 14.85 -8.74 -2.23
CA ILE A 316 13.98 -7.84 -1.48
C ILE A 316 14.87 -6.86 -0.71
N PHE A 317 14.79 -5.58 -1.05
CA PHE A 317 15.60 -4.54 -0.43
C PHE A 317 14.83 -3.80 0.67
N ILE A 318 15.47 -3.59 1.82
CA ILE A 318 15.09 -2.49 2.71
C ILE A 318 15.74 -1.22 2.19
N ASP A 319 14.92 -0.21 1.93
CA ASP A 319 15.36 1.12 1.53
C ASP A 319 15.38 2.01 2.78
N THR A 320 16.58 2.35 3.23
CA THR A 320 16.81 3.15 4.43
C THR A 320 17.43 4.51 4.08
N GLU A 321 16.56 5.53 4.14
CA GLU A 321 16.87 6.93 3.87
C GLU A 321 16.08 7.83 4.84
N GLY A 322 16.40 9.12 4.84
CA GLY A 322 15.67 10.09 5.64
C GLY A 322 14.41 10.57 4.93
N ALA A 323 13.36 10.91 5.68
CA ALA A 323 12.10 11.41 5.15
C ALA A 323 12.01 12.95 5.20
N GLY A 324 13.12 13.65 4.96
CA GLY A 324 13.17 15.12 4.94
C GLY A 324 13.33 15.77 6.32
N GLY A 325 13.87 15.04 7.30
CA GLY A 325 14.24 15.55 8.63
C GLY A 325 13.11 15.56 9.66
N ASN A 326 11.92 15.06 9.31
CA ASN A 326 10.78 14.95 10.22
C ASN A 326 10.18 13.53 10.25
N GLY A 327 10.79 12.56 9.58
CA GLY A 327 10.38 11.17 9.65
C GLY A 327 10.66 10.56 11.02
N ARG A 328 9.81 9.62 11.44
CA ARG A 328 9.99 8.90 12.71
C ARG A 328 11.34 8.17 12.81
N ALA A 329 11.92 7.71 11.69
CA ALA A 329 13.21 7.05 11.66
C ALA A 329 14.43 7.98 11.46
N ASP A 330 14.22 9.26 11.17
CA ASP A 330 15.31 10.21 10.86
C ASP A 330 16.25 10.42 12.07
N GLY A 331 15.69 10.31 13.28
CA GLY A 331 16.38 10.51 14.54
C GLY A 331 17.16 9.29 15.07
N LEU A 332 17.03 8.12 14.44
CA LEU A 332 17.65 6.89 14.94
C LEU A 332 19.17 6.97 14.96
N SER A 333 19.76 6.39 16.00
CA SER A 333 21.20 6.15 16.08
C SER A 333 21.67 5.16 15.01
N VAL A 334 22.99 5.08 14.82
CA VAL A 334 23.59 4.11 13.89
C VAL A 334 23.27 2.68 14.30
N GLU A 335 23.29 2.39 15.60
CA GLU A 335 23.01 1.04 16.13
C GLU A 335 21.56 0.65 15.90
N GLU A 336 20.59 1.50 16.29
CA GLU A 336 19.16 1.23 16.11
C GLU A 336 18.82 1.01 14.63
N ARG A 337 19.32 1.89 13.75
CA ARG A 337 19.10 1.75 12.30
C ARG A 337 19.72 0.47 11.74
N THR A 338 20.89 0.07 12.23
CA THR A 338 21.54 -1.18 11.81
C THR A 338 20.73 -2.40 12.26
N LEU A 339 20.18 -2.37 13.48
CA LEU A 339 19.30 -3.43 13.98
C LEU A 339 18.01 -3.54 13.16
N VAL A 340 17.39 -2.42 12.78
CA VAL A 340 16.25 -2.38 11.85
C VAL A 340 16.60 -3.08 10.53
N CYS A 341 17.72 -2.71 9.91
CA CYS A 341 18.16 -3.32 8.65
C CYS A 341 18.41 -4.83 8.80
N GLU A 342 19.11 -5.22 9.87
CA GLU A 342 19.39 -6.63 10.15
C GLU A 342 18.09 -7.42 10.38
N ALA A 343 17.14 -6.90 11.15
CA ALA A 343 15.88 -7.54 11.44
C ALA A 343 15.05 -7.79 10.18
N PHE A 344 14.94 -6.78 9.31
CA PHE A 344 14.27 -6.91 8.02
C PHE A 344 14.94 -7.99 7.17
N CYS A 345 16.26 -7.90 6.96
CA CYS A 345 16.98 -8.83 6.10
C CYS A 345 16.92 -10.27 6.61
N ARG A 346 17.08 -10.48 7.93
CA ARG A 346 16.97 -11.82 8.53
C ARG A 346 15.58 -12.40 8.40
N THR A 347 14.54 -11.58 8.50
CA THR A 347 13.16 -12.04 8.33
C THR A 347 12.92 -12.53 6.90
N VAL A 348 13.42 -11.79 5.91
CA VAL A 348 13.38 -12.19 4.50
C VAL A 348 14.14 -13.50 4.26
N GLU A 349 15.38 -13.62 4.75
CA GLU A 349 16.20 -14.83 4.56
C GLU A 349 15.60 -16.05 5.26
N ASN A 350 15.05 -15.89 6.46
CA ASN A 350 14.38 -16.97 7.19
C ASN A 350 13.11 -17.47 6.49
N ALA A 351 12.46 -16.60 5.70
CA ALA A 351 11.35 -16.98 4.82
C ALA A 351 11.81 -17.59 3.48
N GLY A 352 13.13 -17.70 3.26
CA GLY A 352 13.74 -18.28 2.06
C GLY A 352 13.97 -17.28 0.91
N GLY A 353 13.79 -15.98 1.16
CA GLY A 353 14.09 -14.92 0.19
C GLY A 353 15.57 -14.50 0.19
N GLU A 354 15.97 -13.74 -0.82
CA GLU A 354 17.26 -13.05 -0.86
C GLU A 354 17.04 -11.60 -0.40
N ALA A 355 17.81 -11.15 0.60
CA ALA A 355 17.67 -9.82 1.18
C ALA A 355 18.79 -8.87 0.75
N GLY A 356 18.47 -7.58 0.71
CA GLY A 356 19.43 -6.52 0.46
C GLY A 356 19.13 -5.25 1.23
N VAL A 357 20.12 -4.36 1.28
CA VAL A 357 20.00 -3.04 1.87
C VAL A 357 20.30 -2.03 0.78
N TYR A 358 19.42 -1.05 0.62
CA TYR A 358 19.64 0.13 -0.20
C TYR A 358 19.90 1.32 0.71
N ALA A 359 20.95 2.08 0.40
CA ALA A 359 21.24 3.35 1.05
C ALA A 359 22.17 4.19 0.17
N SER A 360 22.19 5.50 0.43
CA SER A 360 23.18 6.38 -0.19
C SER A 360 24.57 6.20 0.43
N ARG A 361 25.62 6.61 -0.31
CA ARG A 361 27.01 6.58 0.18
C ARG A 361 27.17 7.25 1.55
N ASN A 362 26.54 8.41 1.76
CA ASN A 362 26.57 9.10 3.04
C ASN A 362 25.98 8.24 4.18
N TRP A 363 24.90 7.52 3.90
CA TRP A 363 24.26 6.65 4.88
C TRP A 363 25.12 5.45 5.25
N TYR A 364 25.73 4.80 4.26
CA TYR A 364 26.66 3.71 4.51
C TYR A 364 27.89 4.10 5.34
N TYR A 365 28.36 5.34 5.26
CA TYR A 365 29.49 5.78 6.09
C TYR A 365 29.10 6.33 7.45
N ASN A 366 27.93 6.97 7.56
CA ASN A 366 27.63 7.83 8.70
C ASN A 366 26.36 7.43 9.46
N ARG A 367 25.51 6.56 8.91
CA ARG A 367 24.18 6.26 9.46
C ARG A 367 23.95 4.79 9.75
N ILE A 368 24.77 3.88 9.23
CA ILE A 368 24.62 2.43 9.36
C ILE A 368 26.00 1.79 9.57
N ASP A 369 26.08 0.75 10.39
CA ASP A 369 27.27 -0.11 10.47
C ASP A 369 27.22 -1.17 9.35
N THR A 370 27.86 -0.85 8.23
CA THR A 370 27.93 -1.73 7.05
C THR A 370 28.61 -3.07 7.32
N GLY A 371 29.50 -3.15 8.32
CA GLY A 371 30.20 -4.40 8.65
C GLY A 371 29.25 -5.49 9.10
N ARG A 372 28.09 -5.12 9.69
CA ARG A 372 27.04 -6.06 10.11
C ARG A 372 26.13 -6.52 8.97
N LEU A 373 26.17 -5.82 7.83
CA LEU A 373 25.26 -6.03 6.71
C LEU A 373 25.96 -6.62 5.47
N GLU A 374 27.26 -6.93 5.58
CA GLU A 374 28.10 -7.40 4.47
C GLU A 374 27.64 -8.71 3.82
N ASN A 375 26.86 -9.51 4.53
CA ASN A 375 26.30 -10.77 4.03
C ASN A 375 25.06 -10.56 3.15
N TYR A 376 24.46 -9.36 3.16
CA TYR A 376 23.29 -9.04 2.35
C TYR A 376 23.68 -8.32 1.05
N CYS A 377 22.74 -8.28 0.11
CA CYS A 377 22.95 -7.54 -1.13
C CYS A 377 23.01 -6.02 -0.88
N ILE A 378 24.20 -5.44 -0.97
CA ILE A 378 24.39 -3.98 -0.92
C ILE A 378 24.01 -3.30 -2.25
N TRP A 379 23.00 -2.44 -2.22
CA TRP A 379 22.60 -1.55 -3.31
C TRP A 379 22.96 -0.10 -2.94
N LEU A 380 23.88 0.49 -3.71
CA LEU A 380 24.46 1.80 -3.44
C LEU A 380 23.77 2.90 -4.27
N ALA A 381 23.28 3.95 -3.62
CA ALA A 381 22.99 5.21 -4.30
C ALA A 381 24.18 6.17 -4.23
N GLU A 382 24.71 6.52 -5.41
CA GLU A 382 25.74 7.55 -5.54
C GLU A 382 25.67 8.18 -6.95
N TYR A 383 25.11 9.38 -7.06
CA TYR A 383 24.80 10.01 -8.36
C TYR A 383 26.00 10.70 -8.99
N ARG A 384 26.90 9.89 -9.56
CA ARG A 384 28.19 10.32 -10.10
C ARG A 384 28.58 9.48 -11.31
N SER A 385 29.63 9.85 -12.04
CA SER A 385 30.12 9.03 -13.17
C SER A 385 30.92 7.80 -12.74
N VAL A 386 31.55 7.85 -11.56
CA VAL A 386 32.36 6.77 -10.97
C VAL A 386 32.21 6.86 -9.45
N PRO A 387 31.71 5.85 -8.73
CA PRO A 387 31.54 5.90 -7.27
C PRO A 387 32.83 6.21 -6.50
N LEU A 388 32.72 6.96 -5.40
CA LEU A 388 33.77 7.14 -4.38
C LEU A 388 33.61 6.13 -3.24
N TYR A 389 32.47 5.46 -3.12
CA TYR A 389 32.29 4.43 -2.11
C TYR A 389 33.33 3.32 -2.28
N GLU A 390 34.10 3.07 -1.23
CA GLU A 390 35.20 2.09 -1.22
C GLU A 390 34.74 0.69 -0.77
N GLY A 391 33.54 0.59 -0.17
CA GLY A 391 32.95 -0.67 0.23
C GLY A 391 32.47 -1.49 -0.97
N PHE A 392 32.22 -2.78 -0.75
CA PHE A 392 31.69 -3.65 -1.78
C PHE A 392 30.19 -3.39 -1.99
N TYR A 393 29.75 -3.37 -3.24
CA TYR A 393 28.35 -3.23 -3.62
C TYR A 393 28.00 -4.15 -4.79
N HIS A 394 26.80 -4.68 -4.77
CA HIS A 394 26.26 -5.57 -5.80
C HIS A 394 25.48 -4.82 -6.87
N MET A 395 24.91 -3.67 -6.49
CA MET A 395 24.12 -2.81 -7.35
C MET A 395 24.45 -1.35 -7.09
N TRP A 396 24.33 -0.52 -8.14
CA TRP A 396 24.60 0.90 -8.07
C TRP A 396 23.52 1.71 -8.79
N GLN A 397 22.80 2.55 -8.03
CA GLN A 397 21.94 3.60 -8.54
C GLN A 397 22.79 4.83 -8.86
N TYR A 398 22.97 5.10 -10.15
CA TYR A 398 23.89 6.13 -10.64
C TYR A 398 23.21 7.45 -11.02
N THR A 399 21.88 7.47 -11.08
CA THR A 399 21.10 8.69 -11.31
C THR A 399 19.65 8.51 -10.90
N SER A 400 19.03 9.60 -10.42
CA SER A 400 17.57 9.77 -10.28
C SER A 400 16.92 10.57 -11.43
N LYS A 401 17.72 10.93 -12.45
CA LYS A 401 17.32 11.87 -13.51
C LYS A 401 17.35 11.22 -14.90
N GLY A 402 17.21 9.90 -14.93
CA GLY A 402 17.15 9.11 -16.15
C GLY A 402 15.89 9.38 -16.95
N LYS A 403 15.91 9.02 -18.24
CA LYS A 403 14.72 9.02 -19.10
C LYS A 403 14.66 7.75 -19.93
N ILE A 404 13.53 7.06 -19.87
CA ILE A 404 13.24 5.82 -20.60
C ILE A 404 11.93 6.00 -21.37
N ASP A 405 11.90 5.54 -22.62
CA ASP A 405 10.65 5.51 -23.38
C ASP A 405 9.67 4.53 -22.73
N GLY A 406 8.44 4.98 -22.51
CA GLY A 406 7.43 4.27 -21.74
C GLY A 406 7.25 4.71 -20.29
N ILE A 407 8.07 5.63 -19.79
CA ILE A 407 7.92 6.25 -18.45
C ILE A 407 7.85 7.77 -18.61
N GLU A 408 6.83 8.39 -18.01
CA GLU A 408 6.74 9.85 -17.97
C GLU A 408 7.61 10.42 -16.85
N GLY A 409 8.39 11.46 -17.16
CA GLY A 409 9.23 12.14 -16.18
C GLY A 409 10.61 11.52 -16.02
N ASN A 410 11.16 11.61 -14.81
CA ASN A 410 12.45 11.04 -14.48
C ASN A 410 12.27 9.60 -13.99
N VAL A 411 13.31 8.78 -14.17
CA VAL A 411 13.39 7.44 -13.61
C VAL A 411 14.78 7.19 -13.08
N ASP A 412 14.84 6.47 -11.96
CA ASP A 412 16.07 6.08 -11.31
C ASP A 412 16.71 4.92 -12.10
N MET A 413 18.03 4.98 -12.31
CA MET A 413 18.74 4.01 -13.15
C MET A 413 19.86 3.32 -12.41
N ASN A 414 19.95 2.01 -12.66
CA ASN A 414 20.81 1.09 -11.92
C ASN A 414 21.71 0.27 -12.83
N ILE A 415 22.87 -0.08 -12.30
CA ILE A 415 23.72 -1.15 -12.82
C ILE A 415 23.74 -2.26 -11.76
N SER A 416 23.51 -3.50 -12.18
CA SER A 416 23.73 -4.67 -11.33
C SER A 416 24.97 -5.43 -11.77
N TYR A 417 25.76 -5.85 -10.79
CA TYR A 417 26.99 -6.65 -10.94
C TYR A 417 26.79 -8.11 -10.53
N MET A 418 25.54 -8.53 -10.28
CA MET A 418 25.21 -9.85 -9.74
C MET A 418 25.26 -10.98 -10.77
N GLY A 419 25.44 -10.66 -12.06
CA GLY A 419 25.68 -11.66 -13.12
C GLY A 419 24.52 -12.62 -13.41
N ARG A 420 23.27 -12.19 -13.20
CA ARG A 420 22.07 -13.03 -13.35
C ARG A 420 21.18 -12.59 -14.49
#